data_AF-A0A940ZE10-F1
#
_entry.id   AF-A0A940ZE10-F1
#
_cell.length_a   1.000
_cell.length_b   1.000
_cell.length_c   1.000
_cell.angle_alpha   90.00
_cell.angle_beta   90.00
_cell.angle_gamma   90.00
#
_symmetry.space_group_name_H-M   'P 1'
#
loop_
_entity.id
_entity.type
_entity.pdbx_description
1 polymer ?
#
loop_
_entity_poly.entity_id
_entity_poly.type
_entity_poly.pdbx_seq_one_letter_code
_entity_poly.pdbx_strand_id
1 'polypeptide(L)' 'LVDAGNTVIVIEHNLEVIKTADHLIDLGPEGGEAGGEIVAEGTPEEVLRNPRSYTGDFLSRIFERDRARGLL' A
#
# COMPACT_ATOMS: atom_id res chain seq x y z
N LEU A 1 -0.18 10.55 -16.60
CA LEU A 1 0.35 9.32 -17.25
C LEU A 1 -0.74 8.27 -17.32
N VAL A 2 -1.32 7.90 -16.17
CA VAL A 2 -2.47 6.99 -16.06
C VAL A 2 -3.70 7.52 -16.80
N ASP A 3 -4.03 8.82 -16.68
CA ASP A 3 -5.13 9.45 -17.44
C ASP A 3 -4.96 9.39 -18.97
N ALA A 4 -3.73 9.19 -19.45
CA ALA A 4 -3.43 9.01 -20.87
C ALA A 4 -3.46 7.52 -21.30
N GLY A 5 -3.89 6.62 -20.41
CA GLY A 5 -3.99 5.18 -20.66
C GLY A 5 -2.69 4.38 -20.39
N ASN A 6 -1.67 5.00 -19.80
CA ASN A 6 -0.41 4.29 -19.49
C ASN A 6 -0.43 3.65 -18.10
N THR A 7 0.21 2.50 -17.94
CA THR A 7 0.47 1.90 -16.63
C THR A 7 1.75 2.46 -16.03
N VAL A 8 1.72 2.84 -14.75
CA VAL A 8 2.90 3.24 -13.99
C VAL A 8 3.09 2.24 -12.85
N ILE A 9 4.29 1.66 -12.77
CA ILE A 9 4.69 0.75 -11.69
C ILE A 9 5.83 1.42 -10.94
N VAL A 10 5.71 1.50 -9.62
CA VAL A 10 6.69 2.13 -8.74
C VAL A 10 6.96 1.21 -7.55
N ILE A 11 8.22 1.11 -7.14
CA ILE A 11 8.61 0.51 -5.86
C ILE A 11 8.79 1.66 -4.89
N GLU A 12 8.00 1.70 -3.81
CA GLU A 12 7.96 2.85 -2.93
C GLU A 12 7.75 2.44 -1.47
N HIS A 13 8.19 3.29 -0.55
CA HIS A 13 8.01 3.12 0.90
C HIS A 13 7.31 4.34 1.52
N ASN A 14 7.17 5.44 0.78
CA ASN A 14 6.43 6.62 1.20
C ASN A 14 4.91 6.35 1.17
N LEU A 15 4.31 6.27 2.36
CA LEU A 15 2.90 5.99 2.53
C LEU A 15 1.97 7.05 1.93
N GLU A 16 2.43 8.31 1.76
CA GLU A 16 1.64 9.35 1.08
C GLU A 16 1.47 9.08 -0.41
N VAL A 17 2.43 8.38 -1.02
CA VAL A 17 2.36 7.95 -2.42
C VAL A 17 1.57 6.65 -2.52
N ILE A 18 1.84 5.70 -1.62
CA ILE A 18 1.20 4.37 -1.63
C ILE A 18 -0.31 4.48 -1.45
N LYS A 19 -0.79 5.36 -0.54
CA LYS A 19 -2.23 5.52 -0.29
C LYS A 19 -3.03 5.97 -1.52
N THR A 20 -2.38 6.60 -2.50
CA THR A 20 -3.03 7.13 -3.70
C THR A 20 -2.98 6.16 -4.88
N ALA A 21 -2.36 4.99 -4.72
CA ALA A 21 -2.28 4.00 -5.78
C ALA A 21 -3.64 3.31 -5.99
N ASP A 22 -3.95 3.00 -7.26
CA ASP A 22 -5.14 2.24 -7.60
C ASP A 22 -5.00 0.75 -7.22
N HIS A 23 -3.77 0.24 -7.21
CA HIS A 23 -3.44 -1.15 -6.91
C HIS A 23 -2.10 -1.24 -6.18
N LEU A 24 -2.01 -2.13 -5.20
CA LEU A 24 -0.85 -2.36 -4.36
C LEU A 24 -0.51 -3.85 -4.34
N ILE A 25 0.78 -4.15 -4.46
CA ILE A 25 1.35 -5.48 -4.24
C ILE A 25 2.34 -5.34 -3.09
N ASP A 26 2.05 -5.98 -1.96
CA ASP A 26 2.89 -5.95 -0.77
C ASP A 26 3.77 -7.21 -0.70
N LEU A 27 5.08 -7.00 -0.59
CA LEU A 27 6.08 -8.06 -0.59
C LEU A 27 6.70 -8.21 0.81
N GLY A 28 6.96 -9.45 1.22
CA GLY A 28 7.54 -9.72 2.52
C GLY A 28 7.43 -11.20 2.89
N PRO A 29 7.11 -11.53 4.17
CA PRO A 29 6.83 -10.62 5.28
C PRO A 29 8.07 -9.86 5.77
N GLU A 30 9.26 -10.46 5.60
CA GLU A 30 10.53 -9.87 5.98
C GLU A 30 11.38 -9.53 4.75
N GLY A 31 12.58 -8.97 5.00
CA GLY A 31 13.60 -8.82 3.96
C GLY A 31 14.53 -10.05 3.84
N GLY A 32 15.24 -10.15 2.73
CA GLY A 32 16.25 -11.18 2.50
C GLY A 32 15.64 -12.58 2.32
N GLU A 33 16.25 -13.60 2.93
CA GLU A 33 15.83 -15.00 2.78
C GLU A 33 14.46 -15.32 3.41
N ALA A 34 13.99 -14.48 4.33
CA ALA A 34 12.68 -14.61 4.96
C ALA A 34 11.58 -13.81 4.23
N GLY A 35 11.91 -13.22 3.07
CA GLY A 35 10.98 -12.48 2.22
C GLY A 35 10.66 -13.20 0.91
N GLY A 36 10.21 -12.42 -0.07
CA GLY A 36 9.96 -12.90 -1.44
C GLY A 36 8.57 -13.49 -1.67
N GLU A 37 7.66 -13.38 -0.70
CA GLU A 37 6.25 -13.75 -0.86
C GLU A 37 5.38 -12.53 -1.15
N ILE A 38 4.28 -12.74 -1.88
CA ILE A 38 3.17 -11.78 -1.92
C ILE A 38 2.38 -11.93 -0.63
N VAL A 39 2.47 -10.91 0.22
CA VAL A 39 1.80 -10.89 1.53
C VAL A 39 0.34 -10.44 1.36
N ALA A 40 0.12 -9.42 0.53
CA ALA A 40 -1.19 -8.87 0.20
C ALA A 40 -1.18 -8.27 -1.21
N GLU A 41 -2.34 -8.26 -1.86
CA GLU A 41 -2.54 -7.62 -3.16
C GLU A 41 -3.99 -7.10 -3.25
N GLY A 42 -4.17 -5.91 -3.85
CA GLY A 42 -5.48 -5.29 -4.06
C GLY A 42 -5.41 -3.77 -4.00
N THR A 43 -6.54 -3.10 -3.74
CA THR A 43 -6.52 -1.67 -3.45
C THR A 43 -5.83 -1.40 -2.11
N PRO A 44 -5.38 -0.15 -1.83
CA PRO A 44 -4.88 0.23 -0.52
C PRO A 44 -5.80 -0.25 0.62
N GLU A 45 -7.11 -0.01 0.54
CA GLU A 45 -8.09 -0.38 1.56
C GLU A 45 -8.30 -1.89 1.73
N GLU A 46 -8.01 -2.70 0.72
CA GLU A 46 -8.02 -4.15 0.80
C GLU A 46 -6.75 -4.65 1.51
N VAL A 47 -5.59 -4.10 1.17
CA VAL A 47 -4.31 -4.42 1.82
C VAL A 47 -4.33 -4.04 3.31
N LEU A 48 -4.98 -2.93 3.68
CA LEU A 48 -5.19 -2.52 5.09
C LEU A 48 -5.83 -3.61 5.96
N ARG A 49 -6.63 -4.50 5.36
CA ARG A 49 -7.36 -5.56 6.10
C ARG A 49 -6.52 -6.80 6.31
N ASN A 50 -5.33 -6.88 5.71
CA ASN A 50 -4.48 -8.04 5.82
C ASN A 50 -3.54 -7.93 7.04
N PRO A 51 -3.74 -8.74 8.10
CA PRO A 51 -2.96 -8.65 9.33
C PRO A 51 -1.50 -9.10 9.17
N ARG A 52 -1.14 -9.74 8.04
CA ARG A 52 0.26 -10.11 7.74
C ARG A 52 1.04 -8.96 7.08
N SER A 53 0.36 -7.93 6.59
CA SER A 53 0.98 -6.83 5.85
C SER A 53 1.47 -5.74 6.80
N TYR A 54 2.80 -5.58 6.91
CA TYR A 54 3.37 -4.43 7.63
C TYR A 54 2.97 -3.11 6.95
N THR A 55 2.99 -3.08 5.62
CA THR A 55 2.51 -1.93 4.84
C THR A 55 1.07 -1.59 5.20
N GLY A 56 0.18 -2.59 5.29
CA GLY A 56 -1.21 -2.43 5.73
C GLY A 56 -1.34 -1.82 7.13
N ASP A 57 -0.57 -2.30 8.11
CA ASP A 57 -0.60 -1.76 9.49
C ASP A 57 -0.22 -0.28 9.52
N PHE A 58 0.86 0.12 8.84
CA PHE A 58 1.28 1.52 8.83
C PHE A 58 0.36 2.42 8.00
N LEU A 59 -0.13 1.91 6.87
CA LEU A 59 -1.03 2.64 5.99
C LEU A 59 -2.38 2.89 6.68
N SER A 60 -2.84 2.01 7.57
CA SER A 60 -4.09 2.19 8.32
C SER A 60 -4.08 3.49 9.14
N ARG A 61 -2.94 3.79 9.79
CA ARG A 61 -2.73 4.99 10.59
C ARG A 61 -2.75 6.27 9.74
N ILE A 62 -2.31 6.18 8.49
CA ILE A 62 -2.35 7.30 7.54
C ILE A 62 -3.80 7.59 7.13
N PHE A 63 -4.59 6.55 6.82
CA PHE A 63 -6.00 6.70 6.51
C PHE A 63 -6.80 7.27 7.68
N GLU A 64 -6.55 6.80 8.91
CA GLU A 64 -7.17 7.35 10.12
C GLU A 64 -6.83 8.83 10.33
N ARG A 65 -5.55 9.18 10.19
CA ARG A 65 -5.06 10.56 10.29
C ARG A 65 -5.73 11.48 9.27
N ASP A 66 -5.88 11.01 8.03
CA ASP A 66 -6.42 11.82 6.94
C ASP A 66 -7.94 11.98 7.05
N ARG A 67 -8.67 10.94 7.48
CA ARG A 67 -10.09 11.05 7.85
C ARG A 67 -10.30 12.07 8.98
N ALA A 68 -9.47 12.03 10.02
CA ALA A 68 -9.55 12.98 11.13
C ALA A 68 -9.28 14.44 10.68
N ARG A 69 -8.59 14.63 9.54
CA ARG A 69 -8.29 15.94 8.94
C ARG A 69 -9.28 16.35 7.85
N GLY A 70 -10.24 15.49 7.48
CA GLY A 70 -11.17 15.73 6.37
C GLY A 70 -10.49 15.72 4.99
N LEU A 71 -9.40 14.97 4.84
CA LEU A 71 -8.64 14.82 3.60
C LEU A 71 -9.00 13.54 2.82
N LEU A 72 -9.93 12.75 3.35
CA LEU A 72 -10.52 11.54 2.79
C LEU A 72 -12.03 11.56 3.05
#